data_AF-A0A4S4LYK8-F1
#
_entry.id   AF-A0A4S4LYK8-F1
#
_cell.length_a   1.000
_cell.length_b   1.000
_cell.length_c   1.000
_cell.angle_alpha   90.00
_cell.angle_beta   90.00
_cell.angle_gamma   90.00
#
_symmetry.space_group_name_H-M   'P 1'
#
loop_
_entity.id
_entity.type
_entity.pdbx_description
1 polymer ?
#
loop_
_entity_poly.entity_id
_entity_poly.type
_entity_poly.pdbx_seq_one_letter_code
_entity_poly.pdbx_strand_id
1 'polypeptide(L)'
;MPYRVRFSDSNIVFDDKQACQSFPAGGHKRRHSTPKRSILKSSSGSLTLSEPPPLACWALPPPPSGARLIPRLDPHFLLWRMSMLKVMSNYMKDKPVKRYLDVTDFEEICVDDAMYRKEWRREHRRMARMRQGLEPSIFGHYLDGRGIWCVPLRTSCVYAASQVMLGGYEFDVPIVVAGCLMEFLRRGVKQRGLFKVIGKTDDLPRRVEELFEIYNSAPNFGEAHSLEHESTDHLSELLNFYLKHLPDPIDMHIFYALCDWCVAPSIEHDEIWINKEHDRVNEMFATGRIHPKNRPSTEAILHRRRGYPIYDRAREGMQIMIAQSLLRLMPTPNFNFLIFFISFLAEVGHTRGNGWAFDDLGRRFGCLLFGKNLRYAPNVLWWLLSRWDDISVGLFGKEQELCEGDRWLMETLKMKLPDSLHKWKWSRKTM
;
A
#
# COMPACT_ATOMS: atom_id res chain seq x y z
N MET A 1 -13.15 -20.23 -45.91
CA MET A 1 -13.21 -18.86 -46.43
C MET A 1 -12.77 -17.89 -45.34
N PRO A 2 -11.61 -17.22 -45.48
CA PRO A 2 -11.20 -16.19 -44.54
C PRO A 2 -11.44 -14.79 -45.11
N TYR A 3 -12.16 -13.95 -44.39
CA TYR A 3 -12.31 -12.53 -44.72
C TYR A 3 -11.05 -11.77 -44.31
N ARG A 4 -10.43 -11.16 -45.33
CA ARG A 4 -9.25 -10.30 -45.28
C ARG A 4 -9.75 -8.86 -45.12
N VAL A 5 -9.41 -8.17 -44.04
CA VAL A 5 -9.68 -6.72 -43.89
C VAL A 5 -8.37 -5.97 -44.08
N ARG A 6 -8.39 -5.07 -45.07
CA ARG A 6 -7.28 -4.17 -45.47
C ARG A 6 -7.18 -3.01 -44.49
N PHE A 7 -5.96 -2.65 -44.12
CA PHE A 7 -5.63 -1.34 -43.56
C PHE A 7 -5.44 -0.36 -44.72
N SER A 8 -6.07 0.82 -44.62
CA SER A 8 -5.85 1.95 -45.52
C SER A 8 -5.08 3.01 -44.77
N ASP A 9 -3.90 3.33 -45.29
CA ASP A 9 -3.06 4.44 -44.88
C ASP A 9 -3.74 5.77 -45.21
N SER A 10 -3.76 6.68 -44.24
CA SER A 10 -4.00 8.10 -44.48
C SER A 10 -3.01 8.92 -43.70
N ASN A 11 -1.96 9.33 -44.40
CA ASN A 11 -1.04 10.39 -44.03
C ASN A 11 -1.81 11.70 -43.84
N ILE A 12 -1.67 12.33 -42.68
CA ILE A 12 -2.05 13.73 -42.50
C ILE A 12 -0.83 14.46 -41.93
N VAL A 13 -0.31 15.34 -42.79
CA VAL A 13 0.68 16.38 -42.52
C VAL A 13 0.02 17.45 -41.65
N PHE A 14 0.65 17.86 -40.55
CA PHE A 14 0.32 19.12 -39.88
C PHE A 14 1.53 20.03 -39.87
N ASP A 15 1.31 21.20 -40.45
CA ASP A 15 2.24 22.29 -40.69
C ASP A 15 2.33 23.20 -39.45
N ASP A 16 3.54 23.68 -39.20
CA ASP A 16 3.91 24.66 -38.19
C ASP A 16 3.47 26.05 -38.65
N LYS A 17 2.81 26.83 -37.77
CA LYS A 17 3.10 28.27 -37.56
C LYS A 17 2.19 28.96 -36.53
N GLN A 18 2.87 29.59 -35.57
CA GLN A 18 2.68 30.94 -35.01
C GLN A 18 1.32 31.31 -34.38
N ALA A 19 1.36 31.71 -33.10
CA ALA A 19 1.51 33.12 -32.74
C ALA A 19 1.58 33.32 -31.21
N CYS A 20 2.63 34.02 -30.78
CA CYS A 20 2.76 34.61 -29.45
C CYS A 20 1.81 35.81 -29.30
N GLN A 21 1.03 35.87 -28.23
CA GLN A 21 0.56 37.15 -27.68
C GLN A 21 0.59 37.12 -26.15
N SER A 22 1.34 38.07 -25.60
CA SER A 22 1.57 38.39 -24.20
C SER A 22 0.60 39.47 -23.73
N PHE A 23 0.01 39.33 -22.54
CA PHE A 23 -0.60 40.41 -21.75
C PHE A 23 -0.59 40.04 -20.24
N PRO A 24 -0.74 41.01 -19.32
CA PRO A 24 0.21 41.16 -18.21
C PRO A 24 -0.31 40.69 -16.85
N ALA A 25 0.66 40.59 -15.95
CA ALA A 25 0.56 40.12 -14.58
C ALA A 25 -0.25 41.07 -13.67
N GLY A 26 -1.07 40.46 -12.81
CA GLY A 26 -1.61 41.09 -11.61
C GLY A 26 -2.31 40.07 -10.71
N GLY A 27 -1.89 39.98 -9.44
CA GLY A 27 -2.73 39.39 -8.39
C GLY A 27 -2.11 38.29 -7.51
N HIS A 28 -1.58 38.71 -6.36
CA HIS A 28 -1.58 38.03 -5.06
C HIS A 28 -1.09 36.56 -4.93
N LYS A 29 0.16 36.41 -4.50
CA LYS A 29 0.70 35.20 -3.87
C LYS A 29 0.10 34.99 -2.47
N ARG A 30 -0.86 34.06 -2.32
CA ARG A 30 -1.09 33.36 -1.05
C ARG A 30 -0.18 32.12 -1.00
N ARG A 31 0.84 32.16 -0.14
CA ARG A 31 1.71 31.02 0.15
C ARG A 31 0.94 30.00 0.99
N HIS A 32 0.43 28.95 0.37
CA HIS A 32 0.10 27.71 1.08
C HIS A 32 1.34 26.84 1.14
N SER A 33 1.84 26.60 2.35
CA SER A 33 2.90 25.64 2.63
C SER A 33 2.34 24.21 2.47
N THR A 34 2.76 23.53 1.40
CA THR A 34 2.56 22.08 1.24
C THR A 34 3.52 21.31 2.16
N PRO A 35 3.08 20.31 2.93
CA PRO A 35 3.98 19.47 3.71
C PRO A 35 4.74 18.52 2.76
N LYS A 36 6.08 18.59 2.79
CA LYS A 36 6.96 17.59 2.19
C LYS A 36 7.10 16.42 3.18
N ARG A 37 6.41 15.29 2.98
CA ARG A 37 6.68 14.05 3.75
C ARG A 37 6.38 12.82 2.91
N SER A 38 7.40 12.30 2.23
CA SER A 38 7.48 10.88 1.91
C SER A 38 8.30 10.24 3.03
N ILE A 39 7.81 9.13 3.59
CA ILE A 39 8.45 8.38 4.68
C ILE A 39 9.81 7.78 4.27
N LEU A 40 10.10 7.73 2.97
CA LEU A 40 11.38 7.32 2.42
C LEU A 40 12.43 8.45 2.38
N LYS A 41 12.08 9.68 2.78
CA LYS A 41 13.02 10.83 2.85
C LYS A 41 13.39 11.14 4.30
N SER A 42 14.62 10.79 4.67
CA SER A 42 15.22 10.98 5.98
C SER A 42 15.44 12.44 6.38
N SER A 43 15.53 12.64 7.70
CA SER A 43 15.60 13.87 8.48
C SER A 43 16.79 14.79 8.18
N SER A 44 16.54 16.11 8.08
CA SER A 44 17.55 17.17 7.98
C SER A 44 17.98 17.69 9.36
N GLY A 45 19.19 17.32 9.79
CA GLY A 45 19.97 18.06 10.80
C GLY A 45 21.12 18.80 10.12
N SER A 46 21.34 20.07 10.46
CA SER A 46 22.30 20.94 9.79
C SER A 46 23.75 20.53 10.05
N LEU A 47 24.43 19.99 9.03
CA LEU A 47 25.89 20.02 8.92
C LEU A 47 26.28 20.22 7.45
N THR A 48 27.10 21.25 7.24
CA THR A 48 27.92 21.67 6.09
C THR A 48 27.83 20.91 4.76
N LEU A 49 27.69 21.66 3.66
CA LEU A 49 27.77 21.20 2.26
C LEU A 49 29.06 20.39 2.01
N SER A 50 28.96 19.07 1.98
CA SER A 50 29.79 18.21 1.16
C SER A 50 28.88 17.45 0.19
N GLU A 51 29.37 17.20 -1.03
CA GLU A 51 28.67 16.46 -2.06
C GLU A 51 28.10 15.13 -1.51
N PRO A 52 26.89 14.71 -1.95
CA PRO A 52 26.30 13.48 -1.45
C PRO A 52 27.22 12.30 -1.81
N PRO A 53 27.52 11.40 -0.86
CA PRO A 53 28.32 10.24 -1.18
C PRO A 53 27.55 9.40 -2.22
N PRO A 54 28.23 8.83 -3.21
CA PRO A 54 27.61 7.85 -4.10
C PRO A 54 27.06 6.70 -3.26
N LEU A 55 25.83 6.29 -3.57
CA LEU A 55 25.06 5.24 -2.91
C LEU A 55 25.80 3.89 -2.97
N ALA A 56 26.73 3.67 -2.05
CA ALA A 56 27.53 2.48 -1.94
C ALA A 56 26.77 1.38 -1.17
N CYS A 57 26.69 0.20 -1.79
CA CYS A 57 26.42 -1.13 -1.22
C CYS A 57 25.41 -1.22 -0.06
N TRP A 58 24.14 -1.45 -0.40
CA TRP A 58 23.23 -2.15 0.51
C TRP A 58 23.28 -3.66 0.21
N ALA A 59 24.25 -4.36 0.80
CA ALA A 59 23.84 -5.58 1.50
C ALA A 59 22.81 -5.11 2.55
N LEU A 60 21.73 -5.86 2.78
CA LEU A 60 20.73 -5.48 3.80
C LEU A 60 21.49 -5.07 5.07
N PRO A 61 21.47 -3.79 5.45
CA PRO A 61 22.25 -3.33 6.57
C PRO A 61 21.72 -4.05 7.80
N PRO A 62 22.57 -4.50 8.74
CA PRO A 62 22.05 -4.94 10.02
C PRO A 62 21.16 -3.83 10.59
N PRO A 63 20.03 -4.17 11.23
CA PRO A 63 19.13 -3.17 11.77
C PRO A 63 19.91 -2.20 12.66
N PRO A 64 19.71 -0.88 12.53
CA PRO A 64 20.44 0.08 13.34
C PRO A 64 20.18 -0.19 14.83
N SER A 65 21.22 -0.08 15.65
CA SER A 65 21.12 -0.24 17.10
C SER A 65 20.05 0.72 17.67
N GLY A 66 18.87 0.19 18.00
CA GLY A 66 17.73 0.97 18.50
C GLY A 66 16.47 0.96 17.61
N ALA A 67 16.48 0.24 16.50
CA ALA A 67 15.29 0.01 15.71
C ALA A 67 14.20 -0.70 16.54
N ARG A 68 12.95 -0.25 16.37
CA ARG A 68 11.83 -0.64 17.24
C ARG A 68 10.86 -1.49 16.45
N LEU A 69 10.43 -2.61 17.05
CA LEU A 69 9.23 -3.30 16.59
C LEU A 69 8.03 -2.37 16.73
N ILE A 70 7.11 -2.44 15.77
CA ILE A 70 5.86 -1.67 15.85
C ILE A 70 5.08 -2.13 17.08
N PRO A 71 4.69 -1.19 17.97
CA PRO A 71 3.85 -1.52 19.10
C PRO A 71 2.49 -2.00 18.60
N ARG A 72 2.07 -3.16 19.11
CA ARG A 72 0.68 -3.60 18.99
C ARG A 72 -0.19 -2.72 19.88
N LEU A 73 -1.32 -2.29 19.33
CA LEU A 73 -2.34 -1.58 20.08
C LEU A 73 -3.37 -2.58 20.58
N ASP A 74 -4.06 -2.24 21.67
CA ASP A 74 -5.15 -3.05 22.17
C ASP A 74 -6.28 -3.15 21.10
N PRO A 75 -6.69 -4.36 20.67
CA PRO A 75 -7.81 -4.50 19.75
C PRO A 75 -9.10 -3.86 20.27
N HIS A 76 -9.33 -3.88 21.59
CA HIS A 76 -10.49 -3.24 22.20
C HIS A 76 -10.47 -1.72 21.97
N PHE A 77 -9.29 -1.10 22.07
CA PHE A 77 -9.09 0.30 21.73
C PHE A 77 -9.40 0.56 20.25
N LEU A 78 -8.86 -0.27 19.34
CA LEU A 78 -9.06 -0.10 17.89
C LEU A 78 -10.53 -0.28 17.48
N LEU A 79 -11.22 -1.28 18.02
CA LEU A 79 -12.65 -1.55 17.76
C LEU A 79 -13.53 -0.43 18.32
N TRP A 80 -13.21 0.06 19.53
CA TRP A 80 -13.89 1.21 20.10
C TRP A 80 -13.69 2.47 19.25
N ARG A 81 -12.45 2.75 18.85
CA ARG A 81 -12.09 3.91 18.01
C ARG A 81 -12.85 3.87 16.68
N MET A 82 -12.90 2.73 16.00
CA MET A 82 -13.68 2.58 14.76
C MET A 82 -15.19 2.76 14.99
N SER A 83 -15.73 2.19 16.07
CA SER A 83 -17.16 2.33 16.41
C SER A 83 -17.52 3.81 16.62
N MET A 84 -16.68 4.53 17.37
CA MET A 84 -16.81 5.97 17.57
C MET A 84 -16.75 6.73 16.24
N LEU A 85 -15.70 6.54 15.43
CA LEU A 85 -15.53 7.23 14.14
C LEU A 85 -16.71 6.98 13.20
N LYS A 86 -17.33 5.80 13.25
CA LYS A 86 -18.52 5.47 12.45
C LYS A 86 -19.78 6.18 12.93
N VAL A 87 -20.05 6.16 14.25
CA VAL A 87 -21.20 6.89 14.83
C VAL A 87 -21.09 8.38 14.52
N MET A 88 -19.85 8.89 14.51
CA MET A 88 -19.55 10.27 14.18
C MET A 88 -19.73 10.57 12.69
N SER A 89 -19.36 9.62 11.82
CA SER A 89 -19.57 9.76 10.39
C SER A 89 -21.04 9.56 10.02
N ASN A 90 -21.81 10.65 10.01
CA ASN A 90 -23.19 10.71 9.48
C ASN A 90 -23.34 10.17 8.03
N TYR A 91 -22.22 9.96 7.33
CA TYR A 91 -22.16 9.51 5.93
C TYR A 91 -21.85 8.02 5.78
N MET A 92 -21.53 7.29 6.86
CA MET A 92 -21.30 5.85 6.77
C MET A 92 -22.61 5.11 6.99
N LYS A 93 -22.92 4.12 6.14
CA LYS A 93 -24.08 3.24 6.34
C LYS A 93 -24.01 2.63 7.73
N ASP A 94 -25.14 2.60 8.44
CA ASP A 94 -25.27 2.05 9.79
C ASP A 94 -25.21 0.51 9.77
N LYS A 95 -24.06 -0.02 9.35
CA LYS A 95 -23.74 -1.43 9.48
C LYS A 95 -22.94 -1.58 10.77
N PRO A 96 -23.32 -2.43 11.73
CA PRO A 96 -22.61 -2.53 13.00
C PRO A 96 -21.18 -3.05 12.80
N VAL A 97 -20.23 -2.60 13.65
CA VAL A 97 -18.82 -3.07 13.61
C VAL A 97 -18.75 -4.58 13.77
N LYS A 98 -19.55 -5.13 14.70
CA LYS A 98 -19.69 -6.57 14.97
C LYS A 98 -20.12 -7.42 13.77
N ARG A 99 -20.67 -6.83 12.71
CA ARG A 99 -21.02 -7.58 11.49
C ARG A 99 -19.77 -8.07 10.75
N TYR A 100 -18.66 -7.37 10.90
CA TYR A 100 -17.41 -7.68 10.23
C TYR A 100 -16.37 -8.15 11.22
N LEU A 101 -16.35 -7.58 12.42
CA LEU A 101 -15.27 -7.76 13.38
C LEU A 101 -15.87 -8.29 14.69
N ASP A 102 -15.78 -9.60 14.93
CA ASP A 102 -16.09 -10.18 16.25
C ASP A 102 -14.90 -9.94 17.19
N VAL A 103 -15.19 -9.46 18.39
CA VAL A 103 -14.17 -9.17 19.41
C VAL A 103 -13.41 -10.45 19.80
N THR A 104 -14.11 -11.58 19.84
CA THR A 104 -13.53 -12.88 20.19
C THR A 104 -12.44 -13.28 19.21
N ASP A 105 -12.67 -13.05 17.92
CA ASP A 105 -11.69 -13.34 16.85
C ASP A 105 -10.41 -12.50 17.03
N PHE A 106 -10.50 -11.26 17.52
CA PHE A 106 -9.30 -10.42 17.73
C PHE A 106 -8.48 -10.80 18.95
N GLU A 107 -9.11 -11.29 20.01
CA GLU A 107 -8.38 -11.83 21.16
C GLU A 107 -7.57 -13.06 20.73
N GLU A 108 -8.16 -13.94 19.94
CA GLU A 108 -7.47 -15.09 19.34
C GLU A 108 -6.32 -14.64 18.43
N ILE A 109 -6.57 -13.68 17.52
CA ILE A 109 -5.52 -13.11 16.64
C ILE A 109 -4.37 -12.50 17.47
N CYS A 110 -4.66 -11.85 18.59
CA CYS A 110 -3.64 -11.28 19.47
C CYS A 110 -2.80 -12.36 20.18
N VAL A 111 -3.45 -13.42 20.67
CA VAL A 111 -2.77 -14.57 21.26
C VAL A 111 -1.88 -15.23 20.22
N ASP A 112 -2.41 -15.47 19.02
CA ASP A 112 -1.67 -16.03 17.89
C ASP A 112 -0.49 -15.14 17.47
N ASP A 113 -0.66 -13.81 17.44
CA ASP A 113 0.42 -12.87 17.14
C ASP A 113 1.53 -12.91 18.20
N ALA A 114 1.16 -13.01 19.48
CA ALA A 114 2.10 -13.14 20.57
C ALA A 114 2.88 -14.47 20.50
N MET A 115 2.19 -15.56 20.16
CA MET A 115 2.82 -16.86 19.89
C MET A 115 3.76 -16.79 18.70
N TYR A 116 3.32 -16.24 17.57
CA TYR A 116 4.14 -16.00 16.38
C TYR A 116 5.40 -15.22 16.71
N ARG A 117 5.30 -14.09 17.42
CA ARG A 117 6.48 -13.28 17.81
C ARG A 117 7.44 -14.03 18.73
N LYS A 118 6.94 -14.94 19.57
CA LYS A 118 7.77 -15.78 20.44
C LYS A 118 8.48 -16.86 19.63
N GLU A 119 7.78 -17.51 18.71
CA GLU A 119 8.31 -18.52 17.81
C GLU A 119 9.34 -17.93 16.83
N TRP A 120 9.00 -16.82 16.18
CA TRP A 120 9.90 -16.06 15.32
C TRP A 120 11.22 -15.74 16.02
N ARG A 121 11.19 -15.21 17.25
CA ARG A 121 12.42 -14.94 18.02
C ARG A 121 13.23 -16.19 18.36
N ARG A 122 12.58 -17.34 18.51
CA ARG A 122 13.26 -18.62 18.76
C ARG A 122 13.93 -19.10 17.47
N GLU A 123 13.17 -19.15 16.39
CA GLU A 123 13.64 -19.70 15.12
C GLU A 123 14.66 -18.77 14.45
N HIS A 124 14.51 -17.46 14.53
CA HIS A 124 15.50 -16.52 14.02
C HIS A 124 16.87 -16.71 14.69
N ARG A 125 16.90 -16.93 16.01
CA ARG A 125 18.13 -17.31 16.73
C ARG A 125 18.65 -18.67 16.30
N ARG A 126 17.76 -19.63 16.06
CA ARG A 126 18.10 -20.96 15.55
C ARG A 126 18.77 -20.88 14.17
N MET A 127 18.14 -20.16 13.23
CA MET A 127 18.63 -19.93 11.87
C MET A 127 20.00 -19.25 11.88
N ALA A 128 20.20 -18.24 12.74
CA ALA A 128 21.51 -17.60 12.90
C ALA A 128 22.59 -18.59 13.35
N ARG A 129 22.29 -19.47 14.31
CA ARG A 129 23.22 -20.53 14.75
C ARG A 129 23.48 -21.57 13.67
N MET A 130 22.46 -21.99 12.93
CA MET A 130 22.60 -22.92 11.81
C MET A 130 23.52 -22.36 10.72
N ARG A 131 23.39 -21.08 10.36
CA ARG A 131 24.30 -20.40 9.41
C ARG A 131 25.74 -20.36 9.89
N GLN A 132 25.96 -20.32 11.21
CA GLN A 132 27.28 -20.38 11.82
C GLN A 132 27.80 -21.82 11.97
N GLY A 133 27.05 -22.83 11.54
CA GLY A 133 27.38 -24.25 11.72
C GLY A 133 27.31 -24.71 13.19
N LEU A 134 26.74 -23.89 14.08
CA LEU A 134 26.63 -24.17 15.52
C LEU A 134 25.45 -25.06 15.88
N GLU A 135 24.53 -25.25 14.94
CA GLU A 135 23.34 -26.08 15.12
C GLU A 135 23.21 -26.99 13.91
N PRO A 136 23.07 -28.31 14.10
CA PRO A 136 22.97 -29.24 12.99
C PRO A 136 21.77 -28.89 12.13
N SER A 137 21.93 -29.12 10.83
CA SER A 137 20.87 -29.03 9.83
C SER A 137 19.87 -30.18 10.06
N ILE A 138 19.11 -30.15 11.16
CA ILE A 138 17.98 -31.06 11.42
C ILE A 138 16.77 -30.55 10.62
N PHE A 139 16.91 -30.47 9.30
CA PHE A 139 15.88 -29.98 8.37
C PHE A 139 14.88 -31.07 7.96
N GLY A 140 14.67 -32.08 8.82
CA GLY A 140 13.69 -33.14 8.58
C GLY A 140 12.26 -32.64 8.36
N HIS A 141 11.91 -31.45 8.87
CA HIS A 141 10.58 -30.85 8.68
C HIS A 141 10.44 -30.00 7.40
N TYR A 142 11.55 -29.63 6.74
CA TYR A 142 11.52 -28.82 5.51
C TYR A 142 11.75 -29.67 4.25
N LEU A 143 12.30 -30.87 4.41
CA LEU A 143 12.35 -31.92 3.40
C LEU A 143 10.94 -32.48 3.04
N ASP A 144 9.91 -32.13 3.82
CA ASP A 144 8.50 -32.42 3.51
C ASP A 144 7.92 -31.55 2.37
N GLY A 145 8.75 -30.80 1.63
CA GLY A 145 8.31 -29.98 0.50
C GLY A 145 7.68 -28.63 0.88
N ARG A 146 8.03 -28.05 2.03
CA ARG A 146 7.55 -26.72 2.47
C ARG A 146 8.68 -25.70 2.50
N GLY A 147 9.13 -25.23 1.33
CA GLY A 147 9.94 -24.01 1.30
C GLY A 147 9.04 -22.76 1.36
N ILE A 148 9.42 -21.66 0.73
CA ILE A 148 8.72 -20.37 0.96
C ILE A 148 7.45 -20.19 0.13
N TRP A 149 7.29 -20.99 -0.91
CA TRP A 149 6.21 -20.89 -1.88
C TRP A 149 4.97 -21.65 -1.40
N CYS A 150 3.78 -21.12 -1.65
CA CYS A 150 2.52 -21.75 -1.23
C CYS A 150 2.43 -22.01 0.29
N VAL A 151 3.22 -21.29 1.10
CA VAL A 151 3.21 -21.40 2.56
C VAL A 151 2.65 -20.12 3.17
N PRO A 152 1.74 -20.20 4.17
CA PRO A 152 1.23 -19.04 4.90
C PRO A 152 2.35 -18.09 5.36
N LEU A 153 2.11 -16.78 5.25
CA LEU A 153 3.07 -15.76 5.70
C LEU A 153 3.49 -15.95 7.16
N ARG A 154 2.54 -16.35 8.02
CA ARG A 154 2.81 -16.66 9.44
C ARG A 154 3.81 -17.80 9.66
N THR A 155 3.96 -18.68 8.68
CA THR A 155 4.87 -19.82 8.75
C THR A 155 6.18 -19.49 8.04
N SER A 156 6.12 -18.99 6.80
CA SER A 156 7.34 -18.72 6.01
C SER A 156 8.18 -17.57 6.59
N CYS A 157 7.56 -16.52 7.14
CA CYS A 157 8.31 -15.42 7.74
C CYS A 157 9.08 -15.80 9.02
N VAL A 158 8.81 -16.97 9.62
CA VAL A 158 9.54 -17.45 10.82
C VAL A 158 10.99 -17.82 10.47
N TYR A 159 11.23 -18.34 9.27
CA TYR A 159 12.54 -18.86 8.85
C TYR A 159 13.09 -18.23 7.57
N ALA A 160 12.24 -17.58 6.76
CA ALA A 160 12.60 -16.97 5.47
C ALA A 160 12.07 -15.54 5.34
N ALA A 161 12.31 -14.73 6.38
CA ALA A 161 12.08 -13.29 6.35
C ALA A 161 13.38 -12.49 6.23
N SER A 162 13.24 -11.30 5.68
CA SER A 162 14.24 -10.24 5.68
C SER A 162 13.70 -9.05 6.46
N GLN A 163 14.58 -8.42 7.25
CA GLN A 163 14.25 -7.20 7.95
C GLN A 163 14.38 -5.99 7.02
N VAL A 164 13.31 -5.22 6.92
CA VAL A 164 13.27 -3.93 6.21
C VAL A 164 12.86 -2.82 7.17
N MET A 165 13.36 -1.61 6.90
CA MET A 165 13.05 -0.44 7.71
C MET A 165 12.04 0.45 7.00
N LEU A 166 10.96 0.79 7.69
CA LEU A 166 9.95 1.73 7.18
C LEU A 166 9.45 2.62 8.31
N GLY A 167 9.48 3.95 8.12
CA GLY A 167 9.01 4.89 9.14
C GLY A 167 9.77 4.82 10.47
N GLY A 168 11.00 4.33 10.49
CA GLY A 168 11.79 4.13 11.71
C GLY A 168 11.48 2.84 12.48
N TYR A 169 10.64 1.98 11.93
CA TYR A 169 10.31 0.67 12.52
C TYR A 169 10.84 -0.48 11.68
N GLU A 170 11.09 -1.61 12.36
CA GLU A 170 11.47 -2.87 11.74
C GLU A 170 10.25 -3.64 11.25
N PHE A 171 10.38 -4.21 10.06
CA PHE A 171 9.39 -5.05 9.44
C PHE A 171 10.05 -6.34 8.96
N ASP A 172 9.57 -7.47 9.45
CA ASP A 172 9.90 -8.77 8.88
C ASP A 172 8.96 -9.05 7.72
N VAL A 173 9.53 -9.15 6.52
CA VAL A 173 8.81 -9.43 5.27
C VAL A 173 9.41 -10.65 4.58
N PRO A 174 8.67 -11.41 3.76
CA PRO A 174 9.23 -12.56 3.04
C PRO A 174 10.48 -12.17 2.26
N ILE A 175 11.54 -12.97 2.37
CA ILE A 175 12.86 -12.61 1.84
C ILE A 175 12.87 -12.40 0.32
N VAL A 176 12.08 -13.19 -0.42
CA VAL A 176 11.92 -13.02 -1.87
C VAL A 176 11.20 -11.72 -2.23
N VAL A 177 10.22 -11.31 -1.43
CA VAL A 177 9.50 -10.04 -1.61
C VAL A 177 10.44 -8.88 -1.32
N ALA A 178 11.20 -8.93 -0.22
CA ALA A 178 12.20 -7.93 0.11
C ALA A 178 13.22 -7.76 -1.02
N GLY A 179 13.81 -8.87 -1.48
CA GLY A 179 14.78 -8.87 -2.57
C GLY A 179 14.23 -8.22 -3.83
N CYS A 180 13.06 -8.67 -4.32
CA CYS A 180 12.45 -8.12 -5.53
C CYS A 180 12.10 -6.63 -5.39
N LEU A 181 11.44 -6.23 -4.30
CA LEU A 181 10.97 -4.84 -4.14
C LEU A 181 12.12 -3.85 -3.95
N MET A 182 13.13 -4.22 -3.16
CA MET A 182 14.32 -3.38 -2.97
C MET A 182 15.07 -3.20 -4.29
N GLU A 183 15.16 -4.24 -5.11
CA GLU A 183 15.79 -4.16 -6.42
C GLU A 183 14.99 -3.30 -7.40
N PHE A 184 13.66 -3.35 -7.35
CA PHE A 184 12.81 -2.42 -8.09
C PHE A 184 12.97 -0.98 -7.63
N LEU A 185 13.01 -0.71 -6.32
CA LEU A 185 13.26 0.63 -5.80
C LEU A 185 14.61 1.17 -6.29
N ARG A 186 15.63 0.32 -6.36
CA ARG A 186 16.99 0.69 -6.79
C ARG A 186 17.05 1.12 -8.25
N ARG A 187 16.45 0.34 -9.17
CA ARG A 187 16.59 0.59 -10.63
C ARG A 187 15.31 0.49 -11.45
N GLY A 188 14.28 -0.18 -10.95
CA GLY A 188 13.05 -0.49 -11.70
C GLY A 188 11.98 0.60 -11.67
N VAL A 189 11.85 1.38 -10.59
CA VAL A 189 10.72 2.32 -10.38
C VAL A 189 10.60 3.39 -11.48
N LYS A 190 11.72 3.79 -12.09
CA LYS A 190 11.75 4.77 -13.19
C LYS A 190 11.61 4.12 -14.57
N GLN A 191 11.73 2.80 -14.68
CA GLN A 191 11.68 2.11 -15.96
C GLN A 191 10.25 2.02 -16.47
N ARG A 192 10.07 2.29 -17.76
CA ARG A 192 8.80 2.05 -18.44
C ARG A 192 8.60 0.55 -18.61
N GLY A 193 7.38 0.09 -18.33
CA GLY A 193 7.04 -1.33 -18.48
C GLY A 193 7.52 -2.22 -17.34
N LEU A 194 7.84 -1.67 -16.16
CA LEU A 194 7.96 -2.46 -14.93
C LEU A 194 6.72 -3.36 -14.78
N PHE A 195 6.86 -4.61 -14.31
CA PHE A 195 5.77 -5.60 -14.23
C PHE A 195 5.19 -6.10 -15.56
N LYS A 196 5.85 -5.85 -16.69
CA LYS A 196 5.48 -6.48 -17.95
C LYS A 196 5.53 -8.00 -17.81
N VAL A 197 4.48 -8.68 -18.29
CA VAL A 197 4.41 -10.14 -18.32
C VAL A 197 5.26 -10.63 -19.49
N ILE A 198 6.19 -11.56 -19.23
CA ILE A 198 7.16 -12.05 -20.23
C ILE A 198 6.74 -13.40 -20.84
N GLY A 199 5.84 -14.14 -20.18
CA GLY A 199 5.31 -15.43 -20.67
C GLY A 199 3.91 -15.31 -21.27
N LYS A 200 3.66 -16.02 -22.39
CA LYS A 200 2.29 -16.33 -22.89
C LYS A 200 1.81 -17.72 -22.45
N THR A 201 2.73 -18.56 -21.96
CA THR A 201 2.51 -19.93 -21.51
C THR A 201 2.53 -19.99 -19.99
N ASP A 202 1.93 -21.03 -19.42
CA ASP A 202 1.88 -21.23 -17.96
C ASP A 202 3.26 -21.61 -17.37
N ASP A 203 4.24 -21.94 -18.21
CA ASP A 203 5.60 -22.28 -17.80
C ASP A 203 6.41 -21.05 -17.37
N LEU A 204 7.14 -21.19 -16.26
CA LEU A 204 8.09 -20.18 -15.80
C LEU A 204 9.31 -20.14 -16.75
N PRO A 205 9.86 -18.95 -17.05
CA PRO A 205 11.14 -18.89 -17.72
C PRO A 205 12.20 -19.63 -16.89
N ARG A 206 13.07 -20.41 -17.55
CA ARG A 206 14.12 -21.21 -16.87
C ARG A 206 14.89 -20.45 -15.79
N ARG A 207 15.24 -19.18 -16.03
CA ARG A 207 15.94 -18.37 -15.02
C ARG A 207 15.07 -18.09 -13.79
N VAL A 208 13.76 -17.91 -13.96
CA VAL A 208 12.82 -17.73 -12.86
C VAL A 208 12.64 -19.04 -12.07
N GLU A 209 12.68 -20.20 -12.72
CA GLU A 209 12.71 -21.51 -12.04
C GLU A 209 13.97 -21.67 -11.19
N GLU A 210 15.14 -21.29 -11.70
CA GLU A 210 16.39 -21.30 -10.94
C GLU A 210 16.30 -20.38 -9.71
N LEU A 211 15.75 -19.17 -9.86
CA LEU A 211 15.52 -18.26 -8.74
C LEU A 211 14.51 -18.84 -7.75
N PHE A 212 13.43 -19.46 -8.24
CA PHE A 212 12.46 -20.15 -7.42
C PHE A 212 13.14 -21.18 -6.51
N GLU A 213 13.99 -22.04 -7.07
CA GLU A 213 14.73 -23.07 -6.31
C GLU A 213 15.71 -22.47 -5.30
N ILE A 214 16.44 -21.42 -5.68
CA ILE A 214 17.36 -20.71 -4.79
C ILE A 214 16.63 -20.19 -3.54
N TYR A 215 15.46 -19.58 -3.73
CA TYR A 215 14.65 -19.04 -2.64
C TYR A 215 13.85 -20.12 -1.89
N ASN A 216 13.62 -21.28 -2.50
CA ASN A 216 12.97 -22.42 -1.86
C ASN A 216 13.95 -23.25 -0.99
N SER A 217 15.26 -23.08 -1.19
CA SER A 217 16.29 -23.92 -0.59
C SER A 217 16.76 -23.40 0.79
N ALA A 218 16.54 -24.22 1.81
CA ALA A 218 17.15 -24.04 3.12
C ALA A 218 18.70 -24.21 3.07
N PRO A 219 19.45 -23.66 4.03
CA PRO A 219 19.01 -22.82 5.16
C PRO A 219 18.93 -21.33 4.82
N ASN A 220 19.37 -20.92 3.64
CA ASN A 220 19.57 -19.50 3.32
C ASN A 220 18.34 -18.86 2.67
N PHE A 221 17.48 -19.64 1.99
CA PHE A 221 16.28 -19.13 1.32
C PHE A 221 16.56 -17.91 0.44
N GLY A 222 17.67 -17.95 -0.31
CA GLY A 222 18.11 -16.86 -1.17
C GLY A 222 18.79 -15.67 -0.47
N GLU A 223 19.01 -15.68 0.85
CA GLU A 223 19.67 -14.57 1.57
C GLU A 223 21.06 -14.21 1.03
N ALA A 224 21.83 -15.22 0.64
CA ALA A 224 23.17 -15.05 0.07
C ALA A 224 23.16 -14.76 -1.44
N HIS A 225 21.99 -14.75 -2.08
CA HIS A 225 21.87 -14.58 -3.52
C HIS A 225 21.63 -13.11 -3.88
N SER A 226 22.49 -12.54 -4.70
CA SER A 226 22.35 -11.15 -5.17
C SER A 226 21.41 -11.07 -6.38
N LEU A 227 20.43 -10.17 -6.32
CA LEU A 227 19.52 -9.85 -7.43
C LEU A 227 19.99 -8.65 -8.28
N GLU A 228 21.17 -8.11 -8.02
CA GLU A 228 21.67 -6.88 -8.64
C GLU A 228 21.69 -6.94 -10.17
N HIS A 229 22.01 -8.11 -10.71
CA HIS A 229 22.19 -8.36 -12.15
C HIS A 229 20.99 -9.07 -12.80
N GLU A 230 19.96 -9.42 -12.04
CA GLU A 230 18.78 -10.08 -12.60
C GLU A 230 18.01 -9.15 -13.53
N SER A 231 17.26 -9.66 -14.50
CA SER A 231 16.37 -8.77 -15.28
C SER A 231 15.17 -8.35 -14.43
N THR A 232 14.76 -7.08 -14.51
CA THR A 232 13.52 -6.60 -13.85
C THR A 232 12.29 -7.38 -14.30
N ASP A 233 12.35 -7.92 -15.51
CA ASP A 233 11.36 -8.81 -16.09
C ASP A 233 11.29 -10.15 -15.30
N HIS A 234 12.43 -10.80 -15.08
CA HIS A 234 12.49 -12.04 -14.28
C HIS A 234 12.05 -11.81 -12.83
N LEU A 235 12.47 -10.70 -12.21
CA LEU A 235 12.04 -10.33 -10.86
C LEU A 235 10.54 -10.07 -10.80
N SER A 236 9.97 -9.47 -11.85
CA SER A 236 8.54 -9.20 -11.94
C SER A 236 7.74 -10.50 -12.01
N GLU A 237 8.21 -11.47 -12.79
CA GLU A 237 7.55 -12.78 -12.88
C GLU A 237 7.72 -13.59 -11.59
N LEU A 238 8.90 -13.56 -10.95
CA LEU A 238 9.15 -14.19 -9.65
C LEU A 238 8.21 -13.62 -8.57
N LEU A 239 8.10 -12.30 -8.48
CA LEU A 239 7.20 -11.64 -7.54
C LEU A 239 5.73 -11.96 -7.86
N ASN A 240 5.34 -11.90 -9.14
CA ASN A 240 4.00 -12.25 -9.58
C ASN A 240 3.64 -13.69 -9.21
N PHE A 241 4.58 -14.62 -9.41
CA PHE A 241 4.44 -16.01 -9.02
C PHE A 241 4.23 -16.14 -7.50
N TYR A 242 5.05 -15.45 -6.68
CA TYR A 242 4.89 -15.42 -5.22
C TYR A 242 3.47 -14.98 -4.82
N LEU A 243 3.03 -13.84 -5.33
CA LEU A 243 1.74 -13.24 -4.99
C LEU A 243 0.55 -14.10 -5.45
N LYS A 244 0.64 -14.74 -6.62
CA LYS A 244 -0.41 -15.63 -7.13
C LYS A 244 -0.65 -16.87 -6.27
N HIS A 245 0.35 -17.26 -5.49
CA HIS A 245 0.40 -18.49 -4.70
C HIS A 245 0.42 -18.23 -3.19
N LEU A 246 0.15 -17.00 -2.74
CA LEU A 246 -0.06 -16.70 -1.32
C LEU A 246 -1.29 -17.49 -0.82
N PRO A 247 -1.14 -18.42 0.14
CA PRO A 247 -2.28 -19.22 0.63
C PRO A 247 -3.28 -18.38 1.41
N ASP A 248 -2.76 -17.45 2.21
CA ASP A 248 -3.52 -16.60 3.11
C ASP A 248 -3.38 -15.15 2.64
N PRO A 249 -4.22 -14.69 1.69
CA PRO A 249 -4.33 -13.27 1.40
C PRO A 249 -4.83 -12.51 2.64
N ILE A 250 -4.95 -11.19 2.53
CA ILE A 250 -5.47 -10.36 3.63
C ILE A 250 -6.81 -10.89 4.13
N ASP A 251 -7.00 -10.86 5.45
CA ASP A 251 -8.22 -11.33 6.10
C ASP A 251 -9.47 -10.72 5.45
N MET A 252 -10.43 -11.58 5.15
CA MET A 252 -11.63 -11.24 4.39
C MET A 252 -12.51 -10.24 5.15
N HIS A 253 -12.54 -10.29 6.48
CA HIS A 253 -13.31 -9.37 7.30
C HIS A 253 -12.73 -7.97 7.25
N ILE A 254 -11.40 -7.85 7.37
CA ILE A 254 -10.68 -6.58 7.21
C ILE A 254 -10.91 -6.02 5.80
N PHE A 255 -10.86 -6.86 4.77
CA PHE A 255 -11.15 -6.45 3.40
C PHE A 255 -12.56 -5.86 3.25
N TYR A 256 -13.60 -6.55 3.71
CA TYR A 256 -14.97 -6.06 3.60
C TYR A 256 -15.21 -4.82 4.44
N ALA A 257 -14.58 -4.71 5.62
CA ALA A 257 -14.63 -3.51 6.43
C ALA A 257 -13.99 -2.30 5.72
N LEU A 258 -12.83 -2.50 5.05
CA LEU A 258 -12.22 -1.47 4.20
C LEU A 258 -13.16 -1.06 3.07
N CYS A 259 -13.78 -2.04 2.39
CA CYS A 259 -14.74 -1.78 1.32
C CYS A 259 -15.91 -0.93 1.82
N ASP A 260 -16.57 -1.35 2.89
CA ASP A 260 -17.82 -0.74 3.34
C ASP A 260 -17.63 0.58 4.08
N TRP A 261 -16.54 0.75 4.83
CA TRP A 261 -16.35 1.93 5.69
C TRP A 261 -15.38 2.96 5.12
N CYS A 262 -14.50 2.56 4.21
CA CYS A 262 -13.49 3.47 3.66
C CYS A 262 -13.76 3.75 2.18
N VAL A 263 -13.89 2.70 1.37
CA VAL A 263 -13.92 2.81 -0.09
C VAL A 263 -15.29 3.20 -0.62
N ALA A 264 -16.35 2.46 -0.27
CA ALA A 264 -17.70 2.70 -0.76
C ALA A 264 -18.20 4.11 -0.44
N PRO A 265 -18.02 4.67 0.78
CA PRO A 265 -18.42 6.05 1.06
C PRO A 265 -17.68 7.07 0.18
N SER A 266 -16.40 6.81 -0.13
CA SER A 266 -15.61 7.67 -1.01
C SER A 266 -16.10 7.59 -2.45
N ILE A 267 -16.42 6.38 -2.94
CA ILE A 267 -16.96 6.17 -4.30
C ILE A 267 -18.35 6.81 -4.45
N GLU A 268 -19.27 6.59 -3.50
CA GLU A 268 -20.62 7.16 -3.54
C GLU A 268 -20.56 8.70 -3.56
N HIS A 269 -19.68 9.29 -2.76
CA HIS A 269 -19.43 10.72 -2.81
C HIS A 269 -18.81 11.16 -4.14
N ASP A 270 -17.92 10.35 -4.70
CA ASP A 270 -17.34 10.61 -6.00
C ASP A 270 -18.41 10.64 -7.10
N GLU A 271 -19.30 9.65 -7.14
CA GLU A 271 -20.43 9.53 -8.06
C GLU A 271 -21.39 10.72 -7.97
N ILE A 272 -21.77 11.16 -6.77
CA ILE A 272 -22.65 12.33 -6.60
C ILE A 272 -22.06 13.57 -7.26
N TRP A 273 -20.75 13.80 -7.08
CA TRP A 273 -20.09 14.95 -7.71
C TRP A 273 -19.89 14.76 -9.21
N ILE A 274 -19.62 13.53 -9.68
CA ILE A 274 -19.51 13.23 -11.11
C ILE A 274 -20.84 13.53 -11.81
N ASN A 275 -21.96 13.13 -11.22
CA ASN A 275 -23.30 13.42 -11.74
C ASN A 275 -23.56 14.93 -11.80
N LYS A 276 -23.20 15.68 -10.75
CA LYS A 276 -23.32 17.15 -10.75
C LYS A 276 -22.45 17.81 -11.82
N GLU A 277 -21.23 17.34 -12.03
CA GLU A 277 -20.37 17.88 -13.08
C GLU A 277 -20.88 17.50 -14.48
N HIS A 278 -21.45 16.30 -14.64
CA HIS A 278 -22.17 15.93 -15.86
C HIS A 278 -23.34 16.85 -16.13
N ASP A 279 -24.18 17.15 -15.13
CA ASP A 279 -25.31 18.07 -15.26
C ASP A 279 -24.84 19.47 -15.65
N ARG A 280 -23.77 19.97 -15.03
CA ARG A 280 -23.14 21.25 -15.37
C ARG A 280 -22.62 21.29 -16.80
N VAL A 281 -21.94 20.23 -17.24
CA VAL A 281 -21.45 20.10 -18.63
C VAL A 281 -22.63 20.03 -19.61
N ASN A 282 -23.71 19.34 -19.25
CA ASN A 282 -24.92 19.24 -20.07
C ASN A 282 -25.62 20.59 -20.19
N GLU A 283 -25.69 21.38 -19.12
CA GLU A 283 -26.23 22.74 -19.13
C GLU A 283 -25.37 23.68 -19.99
N MET A 284 -24.04 23.61 -19.84
CA MET A 284 -23.12 24.38 -20.69
C MET A 284 -23.23 24.00 -22.17
N PHE A 285 -23.52 22.73 -22.47
CA PHE A 285 -23.80 22.28 -23.83
C PHE A 285 -25.14 22.83 -24.33
N ALA A 286 -26.21 22.72 -23.55
CA ALA A 286 -27.55 23.20 -23.90
C ALA A 286 -27.59 24.73 -24.12
N THR A 287 -26.78 25.47 -23.38
CA THR A 287 -26.64 26.94 -23.51
C THR A 287 -25.65 27.38 -24.59
N GLY A 288 -25.03 26.44 -25.33
CA GLY A 288 -24.07 26.74 -26.38
C GLY A 288 -22.70 27.23 -25.89
N ARG A 289 -22.42 27.15 -24.58
CA ARG A 289 -21.16 27.58 -23.96
C ARG A 289 -20.00 26.59 -24.20
N ILE A 290 -20.30 25.34 -24.53
CA ILE A 290 -19.31 24.32 -24.90
C ILE A 290 -19.70 23.70 -26.24
N HIS A 291 -18.74 23.67 -27.17
CA HIS A 291 -18.90 22.99 -28.45
C HIS A 291 -18.92 21.45 -28.25
N PRO A 292 -19.74 20.68 -28.99
CA PRO A 292 -19.85 19.22 -28.84
C PRO A 292 -18.51 18.47 -28.83
N LYS A 293 -17.57 18.91 -29.68
CA LYS A 293 -16.21 18.32 -29.78
C LYS A 293 -15.35 18.52 -28.53
N ASN A 294 -15.68 19.49 -27.68
CA ASN A 294 -14.94 19.83 -26.46
C ASN A 294 -15.64 19.28 -25.20
N ARG A 295 -16.70 18.49 -25.35
CA ARG A 295 -17.41 17.88 -24.22
C ARG A 295 -16.47 16.86 -23.55
N PRO A 296 -16.12 17.04 -22.27
CA PRO A 296 -15.27 16.09 -21.57
C PRO A 296 -16.00 14.74 -21.41
N SER A 297 -15.30 13.63 -21.61
CA SER A 297 -15.82 12.29 -21.31
C SER A 297 -15.93 12.10 -19.79
N THR A 298 -16.73 11.12 -19.33
CA THR A 298 -16.78 10.72 -17.92
C THR A 298 -15.38 10.38 -17.40
N GLU A 299 -14.57 9.71 -18.22
CA GLU A 299 -13.19 9.38 -17.89
C GLU A 299 -12.31 10.64 -17.77
N ALA A 300 -12.51 11.66 -18.62
CA ALA A 300 -11.81 12.93 -18.51
C ALA A 300 -12.25 13.73 -17.26
N ILE A 301 -13.54 13.67 -16.89
CA ILE A 301 -14.07 14.27 -15.65
C ILE A 301 -13.46 13.57 -14.43
N LEU A 302 -13.43 12.23 -14.45
CA LEU A 302 -12.79 11.39 -13.43
C LEU A 302 -11.30 11.70 -13.33
N HIS A 303 -10.55 11.72 -14.44
CA HIS A 303 -9.13 12.05 -14.43
C HIS A 303 -8.85 13.48 -13.97
N ARG A 304 -9.71 14.46 -14.29
CA ARG A 304 -9.57 15.82 -13.75
C ARG A 304 -9.67 15.85 -12.24
N ARG A 305 -10.53 15.01 -11.65
CA ARG A 305 -10.65 14.88 -10.20
C ARG A 305 -9.55 14.00 -9.58
N ARG A 306 -9.21 12.88 -10.23
CA ARG A 306 -8.19 11.92 -9.78
C ARG A 306 -6.76 12.44 -9.99
N GLY A 307 -6.56 13.45 -10.83
CA GLY A 307 -5.26 14.01 -11.20
C GLY A 307 -4.58 14.89 -10.15
N TYR A 308 -5.24 15.21 -9.03
CA TYR A 308 -4.64 15.84 -7.86
C TYR A 308 -5.43 15.45 -6.61
N PRO A 309 -4.79 15.07 -5.48
CA PRO A 309 -5.48 14.67 -4.26
C PRO A 309 -6.00 15.92 -3.56
N ILE A 310 -7.17 16.39 -3.98
CA ILE A 310 -8.05 17.13 -3.08
C ILE A 310 -9.23 16.19 -2.81
N TYR A 311 -8.93 14.98 -2.31
CA TYR A 311 -9.90 14.41 -1.39
C TYR A 311 -9.97 15.38 -0.21
N ASP A 312 -11.18 15.69 0.22
CA ASP A 312 -11.39 16.59 1.33
C ASP A 312 -10.89 15.87 2.58
N ARG A 313 -9.65 16.15 2.99
CA ARG A 313 -8.99 15.53 4.15
C ARG A 313 -9.83 15.66 5.43
N ALA A 314 -10.61 16.74 5.55
CA ALA A 314 -11.53 16.89 6.66
C ALA A 314 -12.71 15.90 6.55
N ARG A 315 -13.23 15.64 5.34
CA ARG A 315 -14.32 14.67 5.14
C ARG A 315 -13.88 13.21 5.14
N GLU A 316 -12.74 12.91 4.54
CA GLU A 316 -12.20 11.55 4.41
C GLU A 316 -11.28 11.16 5.58
N GLY A 317 -11.01 12.08 6.50
CA GLY A 317 -10.17 11.84 7.68
C GLY A 317 -10.66 10.65 8.50
N MET A 318 -11.98 10.52 8.69
CA MET A 318 -12.56 9.40 9.44
C MET A 318 -12.30 8.05 8.73
N GLN A 319 -12.46 8.00 7.41
CA GLN A 319 -12.19 6.81 6.58
C GLN A 319 -10.71 6.43 6.68
N ILE A 320 -9.80 7.40 6.59
CA ILE A 320 -8.36 7.20 6.73
C ILE A 320 -8.03 6.62 8.11
N MET A 321 -8.64 7.13 9.17
CA MET A 321 -8.38 6.70 10.55
C MET A 321 -9.00 5.33 10.87
N ILE A 322 -10.14 5.02 10.27
CA ILE A 322 -10.71 3.67 10.27
C ILE A 322 -9.77 2.71 9.53
N ALA A 323 -9.29 3.08 8.33
CA ALA A 323 -8.35 2.25 7.59
C ALA A 323 -7.06 1.99 8.37
N GLN A 324 -6.49 3.00 9.03
CA GLN A 324 -5.35 2.83 9.94
C GLN A 324 -5.63 1.81 11.05
N SER A 325 -6.82 1.88 11.66
CA SER A 325 -7.22 0.97 12.73
C SER A 325 -7.41 -0.45 12.20
N LEU A 326 -8.10 -0.62 11.06
CA LEU A 326 -8.30 -1.90 10.39
C LEU A 326 -6.99 -2.57 10.01
N LEU A 327 -6.05 -1.82 9.42
CA LEU A 327 -4.75 -2.36 9.04
C LEU A 327 -3.99 -2.87 10.28
N ARG A 328 -4.05 -2.16 11.41
CA ARG A 328 -3.35 -2.57 12.64
C ARG A 328 -3.95 -3.79 13.35
N LEU A 329 -5.16 -4.19 12.98
CA LEU A 329 -5.78 -5.43 13.46
C LEU A 329 -5.25 -6.68 12.74
N MET A 330 -4.57 -6.55 11.60
CA MET A 330 -4.02 -7.70 10.88
C MET A 330 -2.93 -8.44 11.70
N PRO A 331 -2.75 -9.75 11.53
CA PRO A 331 -1.58 -10.49 12.02
C PRO A 331 -0.26 -9.85 11.55
N THR A 332 0.80 -9.94 12.36
CA THR A 332 2.06 -9.18 12.13
C THR A 332 2.67 -9.48 10.76
N PRO A 333 2.76 -10.75 10.30
CA PRO A 333 3.28 -11.07 8.98
C PRO A 333 2.49 -10.39 7.85
N ASN A 334 1.16 -10.45 7.92
CA ASN A 334 0.25 -9.87 6.92
C ASN A 334 0.34 -8.35 6.92
N PHE A 335 0.35 -7.73 8.11
CA PHE A 335 0.56 -6.30 8.27
C PHE A 335 1.89 -5.87 7.66
N ASN A 336 2.99 -6.52 8.05
CA ASN A 336 4.31 -6.14 7.60
C ASN A 336 4.46 -6.24 6.08
N PHE A 337 4.05 -7.38 5.53
CA PHE A 337 4.04 -7.61 4.09
C PHE A 337 3.22 -6.55 3.36
N LEU A 338 1.97 -6.33 3.79
CA LEU A 338 1.07 -5.42 3.09
C LEU A 338 1.55 -3.97 3.15
N ILE A 339 1.98 -3.50 4.33
CA ILE A 339 2.44 -2.12 4.49
C ILE A 339 3.70 -1.87 3.66
N PHE A 340 4.65 -2.81 3.65
CA PHE A 340 5.84 -2.70 2.82
C PHE A 340 5.49 -2.68 1.32
N PHE A 341 4.58 -3.57 0.89
CA PHE A 341 4.15 -3.67 -0.50
C PHE A 341 3.38 -2.42 -0.96
N ILE A 342 2.43 -1.91 -0.17
CA ILE A 342 1.69 -0.69 -0.48
C ILE A 342 2.62 0.52 -0.52
N SER A 343 3.58 0.61 0.40
CA SER A 343 4.59 1.69 0.39
C SER A 343 5.40 1.71 -0.91
N PHE A 344 5.83 0.53 -1.36
CA PHE A 344 6.51 0.38 -2.63
C PHE A 344 5.61 0.78 -3.82
N LEU A 345 4.38 0.28 -3.87
CA LEU A 345 3.44 0.63 -4.95
C LEU A 345 3.09 2.12 -4.97
N ALA A 346 3.00 2.76 -3.80
CA ALA A 346 2.77 4.20 -3.69
C ALA A 346 3.95 4.98 -4.32
N GLU A 347 5.19 4.57 -4.05
CA GLU A 347 6.38 5.16 -4.69
C GLU A 347 6.38 4.94 -6.21
N VAL A 348 5.96 3.76 -6.68
CA VAL A 348 5.80 3.49 -8.12
C VAL A 348 4.78 4.45 -8.74
N GLY A 349 3.59 4.59 -8.17
CA GLY A 349 2.55 5.46 -8.73
C GLY A 349 2.85 6.96 -8.59
N HIS A 350 3.68 7.37 -7.64
CA HIS A 350 4.18 8.74 -7.55
C HIS A 350 5.29 9.05 -8.56
N THR A 351 5.98 8.03 -9.07
CA THR A 351 7.10 8.22 -10.00
C THR A 351 6.61 8.59 -11.39
N ARG A 352 6.91 9.81 -11.82
CA ARG A 352 6.52 10.32 -13.13
C ARG A 352 7.28 9.60 -14.26
N GLY A 353 6.55 9.25 -15.32
CA GLY A 353 7.13 8.79 -16.59
C GLY A 353 7.39 7.29 -16.71
N ASN A 354 7.13 6.50 -15.66
CA ASN A 354 7.22 5.03 -15.68
C ASN A 354 5.99 4.34 -16.30
N GLY A 355 4.90 5.09 -16.52
CA GLY A 355 3.68 4.59 -17.16
C GLY A 355 2.70 3.88 -16.22
N TRP A 356 2.89 3.97 -14.90
CA TRP A 356 2.00 3.37 -13.90
C TRP A 356 1.17 4.41 -13.17
N ALA A 357 -0.15 4.38 -13.32
CA ALA A 357 -1.06 5.09 -12.44
C ALA A 357 -1.56 4.19 -11.30
N PHE A 358 -2.09 4.78 -10.22
CA PHE A 358 -2.68 4.00 -9.13
C PHE A 358 -3.84 3.10 -9.57
N ASP A 359 -4.60 3.49 -10.62
CA ASP A 359 -5.67 2.66 -11.18
C ASP A 359 -5.10 1.38 -11.83
N ASP A 360 -3.98 1.50 -12.56
CA ASP A 360 -3.30 0.37 -13.18
C ASP A 360 -2.71 -0.57 -12.11
N LEU A 361 -2.10 -0.01 -11.07
CA LEU A 361 -1.59 -0.78 -9.93
C LEU A 361 -2.72 -1.49 -9.17
N GLY A 362 -3.84 -0.80 -8.97
CA GLY A 362 -5.06 -1.37 -8.40
C GLY A 362 -5.53 -2.58 -9.19
N ARG A 363 -5.70 -2.44 -10.51
CA ARG A 363 -6.09 -3.54 -11.42
C ARG A 363 -5.09 -4.69 -11.43
N ARG A 364 -3.79 -4.38 -11.39
CA ARG A 364 -2.72 -5.39 -11.47
C ARG A 364 -2.58 -6.21 -10.20
N PHE A 365 -2.59 -5.56 -9.04
CA PHE A 365 -2.20 -6.20 -7.78
C PHE A 365 -3.35 -6.38 -6.79
N GLY A 366 -4.50 -5.72 -6.99
CA GLY A 366 -5.62 -5.78 -6.05
C GLY A 366 -6.05 -7.21 -5.74
N CYS A 367 -6.42 -7.99 -6.76
CA CYS A 367 -6.84 -9.37 -6.58
C CYS A 367 -5.72 -10.30 -6.09
N LEU A 368 -4.45 -9.94 -6.32
CA LEU A 368 -3.31 -10.72 -5.83
C LEU A 368 -3.07 -10.51 -4.33
N LEU A 369 -3.30 -9.30 -3.81
CA LEU A 369 -3.08 -8.98 -2.40
C LEU A 369 -4.28 -9.32 -1.52
N PHE A 370 -5.49 -9.06 -2.00
CA PHE A 370 -6.71 -9.22 -1.21
C PHE A 370 -7.43 -10.54 -1.50
N GLY A 371 -7.25 -11.14 -2.68
CA GLY A 371 -7.88 -12.41 -3.06
C GLY A 371 -8.53 -12.39 -4.45
N LYS A 372 -8.44 -13.51 -5.16
CA LYS A 372 -8.79 -13.63 -6.61
C LYS A 372 -10.27 -13.37 -6.92
N ASN A 373 -11.17 -13.67 -5.98
CA ASN A 373 -12.61 -13.59 -6.20
C ASN A 373 -13.25 -12.27 -5.70
N LEU A 374 -12.43 -11.30 -5.31
CA LEU A 374 -12.91 -10.06 -4.70
C LEU A 374 -13.00 -8.95 -5.75
N ARG A 375 -14.19 -8.75 -6.31
CA ARG A 375 -14.46 -7.76 -7.36
C ARG A 375 -14.00 -6.33 -7.01
N TYR A 376 -14.05 -5.95 -5.74
CA TYR A 376 -13.66 -4.62 -5.26
C TYR A 376 -12.18 -4.49 -4.90
N ALA A 377 -11.38 -5.56 -5.01
CA ALA A 377 -9.97 -5.52 -4.63
C ALA A 377 -9.15 -4.46 -5.39
N PRO A 378 -9.34 -4.24 -6.70
CA PRO A 378 -8.69 -3.13 -7.39
C PRO A 378 -9.01 -1.76 -6.80
N ASN A 379 -10.28 -1.52 -6.45
CA ASN A 379 -10.73 -0.25 -5.87
C ASN A 379 -10.18 -0.04 -4.46
N VAL A 380 -10.11 -1.09 -3.65
CA VAL A 380 -9.50 -1.03 -2.31
C VAL A 380 -8.03 -0.67 -2.41
N LEU A 381 -7.29 -1.34 -3.30
CA LEU A 381 -5.87 -1.04 -3.48
C LEU A 381 -5.67 0.38 -3.99
N TRP A 382 -6.41 0.78 -5.03
CA TRP A 382 -6.38 2.14 -5.56
C TRP A 382 -6.65 3.19 -4.47
N TRP A 383 -7.67 2.95 -3.62
CA TRP A 383 -8.04 3.86 -2.55
C TRP A 383 -6.91 4.01 -1.53
N LEU A 384 -6.33 2.88 -1.09
CA LEU A 384 -5.19 2.86 -0.16
C LEU A 384 -3.97 3.60 -0.74
N LEU A 385 -3.63 3.34 -2.01
CA LEU A 385 -2.49 3.98 -2.67
C LEU A 385 -2.69 5.49 -2.80
N SER A 386 -3.88 5.92 -3.20
CA SER A 386 -4.19 7.34 -3.40
C SER A 386 -4.20 8.16 -2.12
N ARG A 387 -4.25 7.51 -0.95
CA ARG A 387 -4.29 8.12 0.39
C ARG A 387 -3.12 7.68 1.26
N TRP A 388 -2.12 7.02 0.67
CA TRP A 388 -1.06 6.37 1.42
C TRP A 388 -0.26 7.36 2.28
N ASP A 389 0.00 8.55 1.76
CA ASP A 389 0.73 9.60 2.49
C ASP A 389 0.02 10.00 3.79
N ASP A 390 -1.32 10.05 3.81
CA ASP A 390 -2.09 10.35 5.02
C ASP A 390 -2.30 9.12 5.92
N ILE A 391 -2.58 7.96 5.32
CA ILE A 391 -2.73 6.70 6.06
C ILE A 391 -1.45 6.43 6.85
N SER A 392 -0.29 6.52 6.21
CA SER A 392 1.00 6.16 6.79
C SER A 392 1.46 7.07 7.94
N VAL A 393 1.05 8.35 7.96
CA VAL A 393 1.43 9.30 9.03
C VAL A 393 0.91 8.87 10.41
N GLY A 394 -0.33 8.40 10.49
CA GLY A 394 -0.91 7.92 11.76
C GLY A 394 -0.76 6.41 11.97
N LEU A 395 -0.41 5.66 10.93
CA LEU A 395 -0.43 4.19 10.97
C LEU A 395 0.48 3.59 12.04
N PHE A 396 1.59 4.25 12.38
CA PHE A 396 2.56 3.75 13.35
C PHE A 396 2.47 4.41 14.73
N GLY A 397 1.55 5.38 14.90
CA GLY A 397 1.47 6.16 16.12
C GLY A 397 1.08 5.36 17.36
N LYS A 398 1.33 5.89 18.54
CA LYS A 398 0.83 5.28 19.80
C LYS A 398 -0.64 5.61 20.01
N GLU A 399 -1.31 4.93 20.95
CA GLU A 399 -2.72 5.21 21.28
C GLU A 399 -2.96 6.70 21.56
N GLN A 400 -2.07 7.33 22.33
CA GLN A 400 -2.11 8.77 22.64
C GLN A 400 -2.09 9.63 21.38
N GLU A 401 -1.16 9.36 20.46
CA GLU A 401 -0.99 10.13 19.21
C GLU A 401 -2.19 9.93 18.28
N LEU A 402 -2.76 8.72 18.22
CA LEU A 402 -3.98 8.44 17.47
C LEU A 402 -5.17 9.22 18.03
N CYS A 403 -5.31 9.19 19.35
CA CYS A 403 -6.33 9.91 20.11
C CYS A 403 -6.24 11.45 19.94
N GLU A 404 -5.04 12.00 19.86
CA GLU A 404 -4.82 13.43 19.54
C GLU A 404 -5.28 13.74 18.12
N GLY A 405 -4.97 12.86 17.16
CA GLY A 405 -5.47 12.96 15.78
C GLY A 405 -6.99 12.92 15.70
N ASP A 406 -7.62 12.02 16.46
CA ASP A 406 -9.09 11.92 16.60
C ASP A 406 -9.67 13.24 17.10
N ARG A 407 -9.11 13.79 18.18
CA ARG A 407 -9.55 15.07 18.76
C ARG A 407 -9.44 16.23 17.78
N TRP A 408 -8.29 16.37 17.13
CA TRP A 408 -8.07 17.43 16.15
C TRP A 408 -9.10 17.37 15.01
N LEU A 409 -9.43 16.17 14.52
CA LEU A 409 -10.43 16.01 13.47
C LEU A 409 -11.83 16.40 13.97
N MET A 410 -12.21 15.96 15.18
CA MET A 410 -13.51 16.31 15.78
C MET A 410 -13.68 17.81 15.95
N GLU A 411 -12.65 18.51 16.44
CA GLU A 411 -12.64 19.96 16.59
C GLU A 411 -12.76 20.66 15.23
N THR A 412 -12.02 20.19 14.23
CA THR A 412 -12.03 20.73 12.86
C THR A 412 -13.42 20.61 12.22
N LEU A 413 -14.10 19.48 12.45
CA LEU A 413 -15.44 19.21 11.93
C LEU A 413 -16.56 19.77 12.80
N LYS A 414 -16.24 20.44 13.92
CA LYS A 414 -17.20 20.98 14.90
C LYS A 414 -18.17 19.92 15.42
N MET A 415 -17.68 18.70 15.63
CA MET A 415 -18.49 17.58 16.08
C MET A 415 -18.62 17.59 17.60
N LYS A 416 -19.79 17.22 18.12
CA LYS A 416 -19.96 17.01 19.56
C LYS A 416 -19.24 15.72 19.97
N LEU A 417 -18.49 15.77 21.05
CA LEU A 417 -17.87 14.60 21.65
C LEU A 417 -18.99 13.67 22.17
N PRO A 418 -19.16 12.44 21.65
CA PRO A 418 -20.18 11.54 22.17
C PRO A 418 -19.91 11.16 23.63
N ASP A 419 -20.96 11.02 24.45
CA ASP A 419 -20.83 10.70 25.88
C ASP A 419 -20.09 9.37 26.15
N SER A 420 -20.10 8.46 25.17
CA SER A 420 -19.35 7.20 25.20
C SER A 420 -17.83 7.39 25.29
N LEU A 421 -17.30 8.54 24.83
CA LEU A 421 -15.88 8.91 24.99
C LEU A 421 -15.51 9.20 26.43
N HIS A 422 -16.45 9.58 27.29
CA HIS A 422 -16.20 9.79 28.72
C HIS A 422 -16.07 8.47 29.50
N LYS A 423 -16.63 7.36 28.97
CA LYS A 423 -16.63 6.05 29.63
C LYS A 423 -15.33 5.27 29.44
N TRP A 424 -14.70 5.39 28.27
CA TRP A 424 -13.30 5.04 28.14
C TRP A 424 -12.53 6.06 28.96
N LYS A 425 -12.21 5.70 30.21
CA LYS A 425 -11.35 6.52 31.05
C LYS A 425 -10.04 6.66 30.29
N TRP A 426 -9.88 7.77 29.57
CA TRP A 426 -8.60 8.36 29.26
C TRP A 426 -7.91 8.45 30.60
N SER A 427 -7.12 7.44 30.95
CA SER A 427 -6.50 7.44 32.25
C SER A 427 -5.66 8.71 32.25
N ARG A 428 -5.90 9.62 33.19
CA ARG A 428 -5.03 10.80 33.34
C ARG A 428 -3.57 10.41 33.61
N LYS A 429 -3.28 9.11 33.82
CA LYS A 429 -1.92 8.54 33.92
C LYS A 429 -1.26 8.26 32.57
N THR A 430 -1.99 8.35 31.46
CA THR A 430 -1.47 8.33 30.09
C THR A 430 -1.48 9.74 29.46
N MET A 431 -1.62 10.80 30.28
CA MET A 431 -1.09 12.14 30.01
C MET A 431 0.18 12.32 30.82
#